data_AF-A0A9P9NQJ3-F1
#
_entry.id   AF-A0A9P9NQJ3-F1
#
_cell.length_a   1.000
_cell.length_b   1.000
_cell.length_c   1.000
_cell.angle_alpha   90.00
_cell.angle_beta   90.00
_cell.angle_gamma   90.00
#
_symmetry.space_group_name_H-M   'P 1'
#
loop_
_entity.id
_entity.type
_entity.pdbx_description
1 polymer ?
#
loop_
_entity_poly.entity_id
_entity_poly.type
_entity_poly.pdbx_seq_one_letter_code
_entity_poly.pdbx_strand_id
1 'polypeptide(L)'
;MSEKSPQLTAKLDPPPTGIDQIDDIVLPYPDVPMERPSSSGFQIDHYGADERREIFPGAPNYSQTQGPLERYLAQDDYVANDNDDQTTNEEFLRLRSLRANALRIRSLLRTKRKVLRDKQYAKIAADEAFMRYVREHVSTSELNTFVTKSDILDALYNAMQETRDIYGPLQDECDEIEENLDDTEFEMGMIEGRIHRGTTIKGPEAAVREGQIDTLGRASPLAPSSSVDFGSDSTEDYHPLHAQYLSRLGDLDLAKETLQEMRQEMQALLSNKEARMNVGLDLHESLQYILAELPGQISASRDEIEEIEKDVKRLHSDCLAAGLVIDKLGDGRALSAAEDGEHRELNSAS
;
A
#
# COMPACT_ATOMS: atom_id res chain seq x y z
N MET A 1 -52.24 33.50 37.55
CA MET A 1 -51.81 32.15 37.96
C MET A 1 -50.42 31.96 37.40
N SER A 2 -49.41 31.97 38.27
CA SER A 2 -47.99 31.92 37.94
C SER A 2 -47.55 30.48 37.73
N GLU A 3 -46.94 30.17 36.59
CA GLU A 3 -46.20 28.92 36.40
C GLU A 3 -44.69 29.25 36.39
N LYS A 4 -43.98 28.55 37.27
CA LYS A 4 -42.56 28.67 37.57
C LYS A 4 -41.74 27.86 36.58
N SER A 5 -40.75 28.49 35.97
CA SER A 5 -39.64 27.82 35.30
C SER A 5 -38.68 27.17 36.31
N PRO A 6 -38.12 25.97 36.05
CA PRO A 6 -37.06 25.40 36.87
C PRO A 6 -35.68 25.85 36.37
N GLN A 7 -34.87 26.35 37.31
CA GLN A 7 -33.45 26.66 37.10
C GLN A 7 -32.63 25.37 37.25
N LEU A 8 -31.86 25.01 36.21
CA LEU A 8 -30.78 24.02 36.28
C LEU A 8 -29.48 24.74 36.67
N THR A 9 -29.02 24.51 37.89
CA THR A 9 -27.69 24.94 38.35
C THR A 9 -26.67 23.83 38.03
N ALA A 10 -25.89 24.00 36.97
CA ALA A 10 -24.72 23.17 36.69
C ALA A 10 -23.56 23.65 37.58
N LYS A 11 -23.03 22.73 38.39
CA LYS A 11 -21.87 22.90 39.27
C LYS A 11 -20.61 22.74 38.41
N LEU A 12 -19.81 23.79 38.34
CA LEU A 12 -18.56 23.85 37.58
C LEU A 12 -17.41 23.36 38.48
N ASP A 13 -16.79 22.23 38.14
CA ASP A 13 -15.57 21.77 38.81
C ASP A 13 -14.33 22.49 38.23
N PRO A 14 -13.35 22.89 39.06
CA PRO A 14 -12.14 23.58 38.59
C PRO A 14 -11.13 22.62 37.96
N PRO A 15 -10.28 23.10 37.02
CA PRO A 15 -9.29 22.27 36.35
C PRO A 15 -8.09 21.94 37.27
N PRO A 16 -7.49 20.74 37.14
CA PRO A 16 -6.32 20.38 37.92
C PRO A 16 -5.09 21.15 37.43
N THR A 17 -4.50 21.88 38.36
CA THR A 17 -3.18 22.51 38.23
C THR A 17 -2.12 21.46 38.52
N GLY A 18 -1.20 21.23 37.58
CA GLY A 18 -0.12 20.25 37.73
C GLY A 18 0.94 20.44 36.67
N ILE A 19 1.72 21.51 36.84
CA ILE A 19 3.07 21.64 36.27
C ILE A 19 4.00 21.15 37.37
N ASP A 20 4.87 20.18 37.08
CA ASP A 20 6.24 20.16 37.58
C ASP A 20 7.07 19.04 36.94
N GLN A 21 8.34 19.39 36.66
CA GLN A 21 9.52 18.53 36.41
C GLN A 21 9.71 17.96 35.00
N ILE A 22 10.34 18.79 34.15
CA ILE A 22 11.20 18.33 33.05
C ILE A 22 12.63 18.36 33.61
N ASP A 23 13.19 17.18 33.84
CA ASP A 23 14.60 17.03 34.19
C ASP A 23 15.51 17.31 32.98
N ASP A 24 16.61 17.97 33.29
CA ASP A 24 17.71 18.34 32.40
C ASP A 24 18.27 17.14 31.61
N ILE A 25 18.06 17.15 30.29
CA ILE A 25 18.82 16.30 29.36
C ILE A 25 19.93 17.15 28.74
N VAL A 26 21.12 17.03 29.33
CA VAL A 26 22.39 17.51 28.77
C VAL A 26 22.74 16.63 27.57
N LEU A 27 22.67 17.21 26.36
CA LEU A 27 23.22 16.58 25.15
C LEU A 27 24.66 17.06 24.91
N PRO A 28 25.62 16.16 24.65
CA PRO A 28 27.00 16.52 24.35
C PRO A 28 27.13 16.99 22.90
N TYR A 29 27.69 18.19 22.71
CA TYR A 29 28.20 18.65 21.41
C TYR A 29 29.53 17.95 21.10
N PRO A 30 29.70 17.32 19.92
CA PRO A 30 31.02 17.09 19.36
C PRO A 30 31.43 18.27 18.47
N ASP A 31 32.48 18.97 18.89
CA ASP A 31 33.24 19.89 18.05
C ASP A 31 33.88 19.10 16.89
N VAL A 32 33.39 19.30 15.67
CA VAL A 32 34.09 18.89 14.45
C VAL A 32 34.20 20.10 13.52
N PRO A 33 35.42 20.57 13.20
CA PRO A 33 35.60 21.66 12.24
C PRO A 33 35.36 21.15 10.83
N MET A 34 34.30 21.66 10.17
CA MET A 34 34.03 21.44 8.75
C MET A 34 34.96 22.31 7.91
N GLU A 35 35.93 21.68 7.25
CA GLU A 35 36.66 22.26 6.12
C GLU A 35 35.70 22.44 4.94
N ARG A 36 35.58 23.67 4.44
CA ARG A 36 34.87 23.98 3.20
C ARG A 36 35.75 23.63 2.00
N PRO A 37 35.31 22.80 1.04
CA PRO A 37 35.92 22.80 -0.27
C PRO A 37 35.43 23.98 -1.10
N SER A 38 36.42 24.64 -1.68
CA SER A 38 36.37 25.78 -2.58
C SER A 38 35.50 25.57 -3.81
N SER A 39 34.72 26.60 -4.14
CA SER A 39 33.99 26.79 -5.39
C SER A 39 34.91 26.69 -6.62
N SER A 40 34.74 25.64 -7.41
CA SER A 40 35.28 25.54 -8.77
C SER A 40 34.19 25.96 -9.74
N GLY A 41 34.42 27.05 -10.47
CA GLY A 41 33.50 27.58 -11.46
C GLY A 41 33.35 26.64 -12.65
N PHE A 42 32.11 26.35 -13.02
CA PHE A 42 31.79 25.60 -14.22
C PHE A 42 31.56 26.59 -15.38
N GLN A 43 32.50 26.61 -16.31
CA GLN A 43 32.40 27.28 -17.60
C GLN A 43 31.41 26.54 -18.50
N ILE A 44 30.55 27.30 -19.15
CA ILE A 44 29.65 26.83 -20.21
C ILE A 44 30.47 26.81 -21.50
N ASP A 45 30.91 25.62 -21.93
CA ASP A 45 31.51 25.43 -23.24
C ASP A 45 30.50 24.91 -24.26
N HIS A 46 30.46 25.63 -25.38
CA HIS A 46 29.81 25.28 -26.63
C HIS A 46 30.36 23.96 -27.22
N TYR A 47 29.46 23.09 -27.66
CA TYR A 47 29.69 22.14 -28.76
C TYR A 47 28.47 22.22 -29.69
N GLY A 48 28.57 22.44 -31.00
CA GLY A 48 29.66 22.13 -31.93
C GLY A 48 29.32 20.83 -32.65
N ALA A 49 28.77 20.96 -33.86
CA ALA A 49 28.21 19.89 -34.68
C ALA A 49 29.24 18.88 -35.21
N ASP A 50 28.68 17.77 -35.71
CA ASP A 50 29.26 16.76 -36.61
C ASP A 50 30.32 15.80 -36.06
N GLU A 51 29.90 14.57 -35.76
CA GLU A 51 30.70 13.38 -36.07
C GLU A 51 29.81 12.20 -36.45
N ARG A 52 29.93 11.77 -37.71
CA ARG A 52 29.28 10.58 -38.27
C ARG A 52 29.89 9.33 -37.62
N ARG A 53 29.06 8.54 -36.93
CA ARG A 53 29.34 7.13 -36.65
C ARG A 53 28.30 6.27 -37.33
N GLU A 54 28.78 5.30 -38.10
CA GLU A 54 28.00 4.34 -38.84
C GLU A 54 27.15 3.48 -37.88
N ILE A 55 25.83 3.53 -38.08
CA ILE A 55 24.84 2.80 -37.31
C ILE A 55 24.63 1.43 -37.96
N PHE A 56 24.94 0.37 -37.22
CA PHE A 56 24.38 -0.96 -37.45
C PHE A 56 22.87 -0.94 -37.17
N PRO A 57 22.00 -1.50 -38.03
CA PRO A 57 20.57 -1.48 -37.81
C PRO A 57 20.18 -2.62 -36.87
N GLY A 58 19.60 -2.31 -35.71
CA GLY A 58 18.91 -3.34 -34.92
C GLY A 58 18.70 -3.13 -33.42
N ALA A 59 19.16 -2.04 -32.80
CA ALA A 59 18.87 -1.78 -31.38
C ALA A 59 18.37 -0.35 -31.17
N PRO A 60 17.13 -0.14 -30.69
CA PRO A 60 16.73 1.18 -30.21
C PRO A 60 17.48 1.46 -28.90
N ASN A 61 18.22 2.57 -28.88
CA ASN A 61 18.69 3.19 -27.65
C ASN A 61 17.46 3.62 -26.84
N TYR A 62 17.11 2.87 -25.81
CA TYR A 62 16.11 3.29 -24.83
C TYR A 62 16.68 4.47 -24.04
N SER A 63 16.10 5.66 -24.26
CA SER A 63 16.41 6.86 -23.50
C SER A 63 15.98 6.66 -22.04
N GLN A 64 16.87 6.99 -21.09
CA GLN A 64 16.63 6.98 -19.63
C GLN A 64 15.49 7.89 -19.16
N THR A 65 14.72 8.49 -20.05
CA THR A 65 13.65 9.46 -19.77
C THR A 65 12.23 8.87 -19.88
N GLN A 66 12.09 7.57 -20.17
CA GLN A 66 10.78 6.92 -20.25
C GLN A 66 10.34 6.40 -18.88
N GLY A 67 9.09 6.71 -18.52
CA GLY A 67 8.45 6.26 -17.28
C GLY A 67 8.22 4.75 -17.27
N PRO A 68 7.87 4.19 -16.09
CA PRO A 68 7.67 2.75 -15.94
C PRO A 68 6.63 2.18 -16.92
N LEU A 69 5.54 2.91 -17.18
CA LEU A 69 4.48 2.47 -18.08
C LEU A 69 4.95 2.39 -19.54
N GLU A 70 5.72 3.36 -20.02
CA GLU A 70 6.25 3.37 -21.39
C GLU A 70 7.27 2.25 -21.62
N ARG A 71 8.04 1.89 -20.58
CA ARG A 71 8.95 0.73 -20.61
C ARG A 71 8.18 -0.58 -20.72
N TYR A 72 7.05 -0.71 -20.02
CA TYR A 72 6.18 -1.90 -20.08
C TYR A 72 5.69 -2.17 -21.51
N LEU A 73 5.17 -1.13 -22.16
CA LEU A 73 4.55 -1.24 -23.48
C LEU A 73 5.55 -1.50 -24.61
N ALA A 74 6.82 -1.10 -24.44
CA ALA A 74 7.85 -1.27 -25.46
C ALA A 74 8.43 -2.70 -25.55
N GLN A 75 7.95 -3.62 -24.70
CA GLN A 75 8.53 -4.96 -24.54
C GLN A 75 7.70 -6.09 -25.18
N ASP A 76 6.56 -5.78 -25.80
CA ASP A 76 5.67 -6.76 -26.44
C ASP A 76 6.26 -7.46 -27.69
N ASP A 77 7.48 -7.10 -28.13
CA ASP A 77 8.09 -7.62 -29.36
C ASP A 77 9.09 -8.79 -29.18
N TYR A 78 9.35 -9.30 -27.96
CA TYR A 78 10.31 -10.40 -27.75
C TYR A 78 9.63 -11.79 -27.66
N VAL A 79 9.77 -12.57 -28.74
CA VAL A 79 9.29 -13.94 -28.89
C VAL A 79 10.07 -14.91 -27.98
N ALA A 80 9.34 -15.76 -27.25
CA ALA A 80 9.87 -16.80 -26.36
C ALA A 80 10.71 -17.84 -27.12
N ASN A 81 11.79 -18.31 -26.49
CA ASN A 81 12.74 -19.28 -27.04
C ASN A 81 12.74 -20.51 -26.12
N ASP A 82 12.63 -21.73 -26.68
CA ASP A 82 12.26 -23.02 -26.04
C ASP A 82 13.15 -23.57 -24.89
N ASN A 83 13.97 -22.76 -24.21
CA ASN A 83 14.78 -23.16 -23.04
C ASN A 83 14.10 -22.79 -21.70
N ASP A 84 12.79 -23.01 -21.60
CA ASP A 84 11.90 -22.35 -20.62
C ASP A 84 11.98 -22.83 -19.16
N ASP A 85 12.43 -24.06 -18.88
CA ASP A 85 12.20 -24.62 -17.53
C ASP A 85 13.28 -24.20 -16.50
N GLN A 86 14.52 -23.92 -16.94
CA GLN A 86 15.55 -23.37 -16.06
C GLN A 86 15.41 -21.85 -15.89
N THR A 87 15.04 -21.15 -16.96
CA THR A 87 14.83 -19.71 -16.97
C THR A 87 13.64 -19.32 -16.09
N THR A 88 12.54 -20.08 -16.14
CA THR A 88 11.38 -19.85 -15.26
C THR A 88 11.73 -20.01 -13.78
N ASN A 89 12.49 -21.04 -13.39
CA ASN A 89 12.89 -21.22 -11.98
C ASN A 89 13.78 -20.08 -11.48
N GLU A 90 14.73 -19.60 -12.31
CA GLU A 90 15.55 -18.42 -11.98
C GLU A 90 14.70 -17.15 -11.86
N GLU A 91 13.71 -16.97 -12.75
CA GLU A 91 12.75 -15.88 -12.69
C GLU A 91 11.87 -15.94 -11.44
N PHE A 92 11.43 -17.13 -11.00
CA PHE A 92 10.69 -17.31 -9.74
C PHE A 92 11.54 -16.94 -8.52
N LEU A 93 12.81 -17.37 -8.48
CA LEU A 93 13.73 -17.01 -7.40
C LEU A 93 14.00 -15.50 -7.37
N ARG A 94 14.18 -14.89 -8.54
CA ARG A 94 14.32 -13.43 -8.69
C ARG A 94 13.05 -12.69 -8.27
N LEU A 95 11.88 -13.20 -8.63
CA LEU A 95 10.60 -12.61 -8.21
C LEU A 95 10.46 -12.63 -6.68
N ARG A 96 10.82 -13.75 -6.05
CA ARG A 96 10.80 -13.86 -4.58
C ARG A 96 11.76 -12.87 -3.91
N SER A 97 12.95 -12.67 -4.47
CA SER A 97 13.92 -11.71 -3.92
C SER A 97 13.46 -10.26 -4.10
N LEU A 98 12.88 -9.91 -5.25
CA LEU A 98 12.28 -8.60 -5.50
C LEU A 98 11.12 -8.30 -4.55
N ARG A 99 10.21 -9.25 -4.33
CA ARG A 99 9.11 -9.11 -3.36
C ARG A 99 9.63 -8.83 -1.95
N ALA A 100 10.65 -9.57 -1.51
CA ALA A 100 11.28 -9.32 -0.21
C ALA A 100 11.94 -7.94 -0.13
N ASN A 101 12.60 -7.49 -1.20
CA ASN A 101 13.21 -6.17 -1.27
C ASN A 101 12.16 -5.05 -1.28
N ALA A 102 11.08 -5.17 -2.05
CA ALA A 102 9.98 -4.20 -2.08
C ALA A 102 9.34 -4.03 -0.70
N LEU A 103 9.12 -5.14 0.03
CA LEU A 103 8.62 -5.08 1.42
C LEU A 103 9.60 -4.34 2.35
N ARG A 104 10.91 -4.59 2.20
CA ARG A 104 11.95 -3.89 2.96
C ARG A 104 11.95 -2.40 2.66
N ILE A 105 11.91 -2.00 1.39
CA ILE A 105 11.87 -0.60 0.96
C ILE A 105 10.60 0.09 1.47
N ARG A 106 9.42 -0.54 1.34
CA ARG A 106 8.15 -0.01 1.90
C ARG A 106 8.23 0.20 3.41
N SER A 107 8.87 -0.71 4.16
CA SER A 107 9.06 -0.55 5.61
C SER A 107 9.96 0.63 5.97
N LEU A 108 11.03 0.84 5.19
CA LEU A 108 11.95 1.96 5.34
C LEU A 108 11.24 3.28 5.02
N LEU A 109 10.52 3.33 3.89
CA LEU A 109 9.75 4.49 3.45
C LEU A 109 8.72 4.91 4.50
N ARG A 110 7.98 3.96 5.08
CA ARG A 110 7.02 4.25 6.17
C ARG A 110 7.70 4.90 7.38
N THR A 111 8.87 4.40 7.75
CA THR A 111 9.66 4.95 8.87
C THR A 111 10.15 6.36 8.56
N LYS A 112 10.72 6.58 7.37
CA LYS A 112 11.19 7.88 6.92
C LYS A 112 10.07 8.91 6.77
N ARG A 113 8.93 8.54 6.18
CA ARG A 113 7.72 9.40 6.11
C ARG A 113 7.16 9.77 7.48
N LYS A 114 7.31 8.92 8.50
CA LYS A 114 6.96 9.30 9.88
C LYS A 114 7.87 10.43 10.36
N VAL A 115 9.18 10.27 10.24
CA VAL A 115 10.16 11.31 10.63
C VAL A 115 9.95 12.59 9.83
N LEU A 116 9.68 12.48 8.52
CA LEU A 116 9.42 13.64 7.65
C LEU A 116 8.21 14.44 8.13
N ARG A 117 7.11 13.79 8.52
CA ARG A 117 5.93 14.46 9.09
C ARG A 117 6.27 15.22 10.38
N ASP A 118 7.05 14.61 11.27
CA ASP A 118 7.47 15.26 12.51
C ASP A 118 8.32 16.52 12.22
N LYS A 119 9.23 16.45 11.24
CA LYS A 119 10.02 17.60 10.78
C LYS A 119 9.19 18.64 10.04
N GLN A 120 8.18 18.22 9.29
CA GLN A 120 7.24 19.12 8.62
C GLN A 120 6.47 19.96 9.64
N TYR A 121 6.00 19.36 10.74
CA TYR A 121 5.36 20.10 11.82
C TYR A 121 6.32 21.09 12.48
N ALA A 122 7.58 20.70 12.72
CA ALA A 122 8.59 21.60 13.26
C ALA A 122 8.88 22.80 12.33
N LYS A 123 9.00 22.54 11.02
CA LYS A 123 9.14 23.58 10.00
C LYS A 123 7.96 24.55 10.01
N ILE A 124 6.73 24.04 9.98
CA ILE A 124 5.52 24.88 10.00
C ILE A 124 5.48 25.72 11.28
N ALA A 125 5.81 25.14 12.44
CA ALA A 125 5.84 25.87 13.70
C ALA A 125 6.89 27.00 13.71
N ALA A 126 8.09 26.77 13.16
CA ALA A 126 9.13 27.78 13.04
C ALA A 126 8.76 28.89 12.02
N ASP A 127 8.24 28.50 10.84
CA ASP A 127 7.71 29.42 9.83
C ASP A 127 6.59 30.31 10.42
N GLU A 128 5.66 29.72 11.16
CA GLU A 128 4.56 30.45 11.82
C GLU A 128 5.05 31.41 12.90
N ALA A 129 6.01 30.99 13.73
CA ALA A 129 6.59 31.83 14.78
C ALA A 129 7.28 33.07 14.19
N PHE A 130 8.07 32.87 13.13
CA PHE A 130 8.69 33.96 12.38
C PHE A 130 7.64 34.90 11.77
N MET A 131 6.66 34.35 11.03
CA MET A 131 5.63 35.16 10.37
C MET A 131 4.73 35.91 11.37
N ARG A 132 4.47 35.32 12.54
CA ARG A 132 3.73 35.97 13.63
C ARG A 132 4.49 37.19 14.16
N TYR A 133 5.77 37.02 14.47
CA TYR A 133 6.64 38.11 14.94
C TYR A 133 6.74 39.25 13.90
N VAL A 134 6.94 38.91 12.63
CA VAL A 134 6.97 39.89 11.54
C VAL A 134 5.66 40.67 11.45
N ARG A 135 4.50 40.00 11.48
CA ARG A 135 3.19 40.67 11.42
C ARG A 135 2.95 41.60 12.60
N GLU A 136 3.34 41.20 13.80
CA GLU A 136 3.12 41.99 15.01
C GLU A 136 4.01 43.22 15.09
N HIS A 137 5.22 43.18 14.52
CA HIS A 137 6.21 44.24 14.72
C HIS A 137 6.48 45.12 13.51
N VAL A 138 6.19 44.66 12.30
CA VAL A 138 6.24 45.51 11.10
C VAL A 138 5.11 46.56 11.13
N SER A 139 3.99 46.28 11.79
CA SER A 139 2.85 47.21 11.88
C SER A 139 2.96 48.27 13.00
N THR A 140 3.91 48.16 13.94
CA THR A 140 3.94 48.98 15.17
C THR A 140 5.28 49.69 15.42
N SER A 141 6.02 50.04 14.37
CA SER A 141 7.43 50.47 14.49
C SER A 141 7.63 51.87 15.13
N GLU A 142 7.84 51.90 16.45
CA GLU A 142 8.43 53.03 17.20
C GLU A 142 9.94 52.80 17.45
N LEU A 143 10.74 53.83 17.18
CA LEU A 143 12.19 53.81 16.90
C LEU A 143 13.15 53.27 18.00
N ASN A 144 12.72 53.13 19.25
CA ASN A 144 13.62 52.72 20.36
C ASN A 144 13.63 51.21 20.67
N THR A 145 12.81 50.42 20.00
CA THR A 145 12.77 48.95 20.16
C THR A 145 13.58 48.20 19.10
N PHE A 146 14.21 48.92 18.16
CA PHE A 146 14.76 48.36 16.93
C PHE A 146 15.97 47.42 17.15
N VAL A 147 16.81 47.69 18.16
CA VAL A 147 18.04 46.91 18.41
C VAL A 147 17.74 45.51 18.96
N THR A 148 16.94 45.40 20.04
CA THR A 148 16.55 44.08 20.58
C THR A 148 15.57 43.34 19.68
N LYS A 149 14.81 44.07 18.84
CA LYS A 149 13.93 43.47 17.84
C LYS A 149 14.70 42.81 16.69
N SER A 150 15.92 43.28 16.39
CA SER A 150 16.79 42.68 15.37
C SER A 150 17.27 41.31 15.83
N ASP A 151 17.80 41.19 17.05
CA ASP A 151 18.38 39.94 17.54
C ASP A 151 17.35 38.79 17.64
N ILE A 152 16.12 39.11 18.06
CA ILE A 152 15.02 38.13 18.13
C ILE A 152 14.56 37.72 16.72
N LEU A 153 14.52 38.68 15.78
CA LEU A 153 14.17 38.40 14.39
C LEU A 153 15.21 37.48 13.74
N ASP A 154 16.48 37.76 13.95
CA ASP A 154 17.59 36.96 13.44
C ASP A 154 17.57 35.54 14.04
N ALA A 155 17.27 35.41 15.34
CA ALA A 155 17.09 34.10 15.97
C ALA A 155 15.92 33.29 15.37
N LEU A 156 14.76 33.93 15.15
CA LEU A 156 13.60 33.28 14.53
C LEU A 156 13.86 32.91 13.06
N TYR A 157 14.55 33.78 12.33
CA TYR A 157 14.96 33.51 10.95
C TYR A 157 15.92 32.32 10.88
N ASN A 158 16.91 32.26 11.76
CA ASN A 158 17.86 31.15 11.82
C ASN A 158 17.16 29.83 12.18
N ALA A 159 16.23 29.83 13.14
CA ALA A 159 15.45 28.64 13.49
C ALA A 159 14.55 28.16 12.32
N MET A 160 13.94 29.11 11.59
CA MET A 160 13.19 28.82 10.38
C MET A 160 14.09 28.20 9.30
N GLN A 161 15.30 28.75 9.10
CA GLN A 161 16.22 28.23 8.11
C GLN A 161 16.76 26.84 8.49
N GLU A 162 17.13 26.63 9.75
CA GLU A 162 17.60 25.34 10.26
C GLU A 162 16.55 24.23 10.06
N THR A 163 15.29 24.50 10.39
CA THR A 163 14.22 23.52 10.18
C THR A 163 13.99 23.19 8.70
N ARG A 164 14.19 24.16 7.78
CA ARG A 164 14.15 23.93 6.33
C ARG A 164 15.34 23.13 5.83
N ASP A 165 16.54 23.45 6.32
CA ASP A 165 17.78 22.77 5.95
C ASP A 165 17.76 21.29 6.42
N ILE A 166 17.06 20.97 7.50
CA ILE A 166 16.83 19.58 7.94
C ILE A 166 15.72 18.91 7.11
N TYR A 167 14.64 19.62 6.82
CA TYR A 167 13.48 19.05 6.14
C TYR A 167 13.76 18.74 4.66
N GLY A 168 14.47 19.62 3.94
CA GLY A 168 14.72 19.49 2.51
C GLY A 168 15.41 18.17 2.13
N PRO A 169 16.62 17.88 2.64
CA PRO A 169 17.32 16.64 2.35
C PRO A 169 16.53 15.39 2.74
N LEU A 170 15.76 15.45 3.83
CA LEU A 170 14.93 14.33 4.26
C LEU A 170 13.76 14.07 3.30
N GLN A 171 13.24 15.11 2.65
CA GLN A 171 12.24 14.96 1.59
C GLN A 171 12.88 14.30 0.36
N ASP A 172 14.03 14.80 -0.09
CA ASP A 172 14.76 14.24 -1.24
C ASP A 172 15.09 12.75 -1.01
N GLU A 173 15.51 12.37 0.21
CA GLU A 173 15.72 10.96 0.60
C GLU A 173 14.43 10.13 0.53
N CYS A 174 13.26 10.69 0.89
CA CYS A 174 12.00 9.97 0.78
C CYS A 174 11.61 9.76 -0.69
N ASP A 175 11.83 10.76 -1.53
CA ASP A 175 11.53 10.73 -2.96
C ASP A 175 12.43 9.68 -3.66
N GLU A 176 13.72 9.62 -3.31
CA GLU A 176 14.65 8.59 -3.83
C GLU A 176 14.24 7.16 -3.43
N ILE A 177 13.79 6.97 -2.19
CA ILE A 177 13.31 5.66 -1.72
C ILE A 177 12.02 5.25 -2.44
N GLU A 178 11.16 6.22 -2.76
CA GLU A 178 9.92 6.00 -3.52
C GLU A 178 10.20 5.65 -4.98
N GLU A 179 11.10 6.38 -5.65
CA GLU A 179 11.53 6.05 -7.01
C GLU A 179 12.13 4.64 -7.10
N ASN A 180 12.99 4.27 -6.14
CA ASN A 180 13.54 2.91 -6.06
C ASN A 180 12.45 1.86 -5.82
N LEU A 181 11.42 2.19 -5.03
CA LEU A 181 10.29 1.28 -4.85
C LEU A 181 9.56 1.06 -6.17
N ASP A 182 9.24 2.14 -6.89
CA ASP A 182 8.55 2.09 -8.19
C ASP A 182 9.34 1.25 -9.20
N ASP A 183 10.66 1.43 -9.28
CA ASP A 183 11.53 0.63 -10.14
C ASP A 183 11.49 -0.87 -9.76
N THR A 184 11.55 -1.20 -8.46
CA THR A 184 11.48 -2.60 -8.02
C THR A 184 10.12 -3.25 -8.27
N GLU A 185 9.03 -2.50 -8.09
CA GLU A 185 7.66 -2.96 -8.35
C GLU A 185 7.42 -3.13 -9.84
N PHE A 186 8.00 -2.24 -10.65
CA PHE A 186 8.01 -2.37 -12.10
C PHE A 186 8.74 -3.64 -12.55
N GLU A 187 9.97 -3.88 -12.09
CA GLU A 187 10.70 -5.11 -12.42
C GLU A 187 9.95 -6.38 -11.99
N MET A 188 9.31 -6.32 -10.82
CA MET A 188 8.47 -7.40 -10.31
C MET A 188 7.30 -7.68 -11.25
N GLY A 189 6.54 -6.65 -11.65
CA GLY A 189 5.43 -6.79 -12.59
C GLY A 189 5.87 -7.30 -13.96
N MET A 190 7.07 -6.92 -14.41
CA MET A 190 7.66 -7.43 -15.65
C MET A 190 7.93 -8.94 -15.61
N ILE A 191 8.50 -9.45 -14.51
CA ILE A 191 8.76 -10.88 -14.33
C ILE A 191 7.45 -11.64 -14.17
N GLU A 192 6.52 -11.13 -13.36
CA GLU A 192 5.19 -11.72 -13.19
C GLU A 192 4.47 -11.85 -14.53
N GLY A 193 4.47 -10.80 -15.35
CA GLY A 193 3.86 -10.83 -16.69
C GLY A 193 4.47 -11.90 -17.59
N ARG A 194 5.79 -12.11 -17.54
CA ARG A 194 6.45 -13.18 -18.33
C ARG A 194 6.10 -14.58 -17.83
N ILE A 195 6.11 -14.80 -16.52
CA ILE A 195 5.72 -16.08 -15.91
C ILE A 195 4.28 -16.44 -16.28
N HIS A 196 3.34 -15.49 -16.18
CA HIS A 196 1.94 -15.73 -16.55
C HIS A 196 1.81 -16.07 -18.03
N ARG A 197 2.48 -15.32 -18.94
CA ARG A 197 2.47 -15.61 -20.38
C ARG A 197 3.07 -16.99 -20.74
N GLY A 198 4.20 -17.35 -20.12
CA GLY A 198 4.84 -18.65 -20.34
C GLY A 198 4.00 -19.83 -19.85
N THR A 199 3.19 -19.62 -18.81
CA THR A 199 2.25 -20.62 -18.30
C THR A 199 1.03 -20.76 -19.22
N THR A 200 0.47 -19.67 -19.76
CA THR A 200 -0.72 -19.72 -20.64
C THR A 200 -0.46 -20.38 -22.01
N ILE A 201 0.78 -20.38 -22.51
CA ILE A 201 1.12 -20.95 -23.84
C ILE A 201 1.30 -22.49 -23.78
N LYS A 202 1.51 -23.07 -22.60
CA LYS A 202 1.71 -24.53 -22.41
C LYS A 202 0.42 -25.31 -22.09
N GLY A 203 -0.76 -24.78 -22.45
CA GLY A 203 -2.05 -25.47 -22.33
C GLY A 203 -2.27 -26.55 -23.41
N PRO A 204 -2.93 -27.69 -23.10
CA PRO A 204 -2.94 -28.87 -23.96
C PRO A 204 -4.07 -28.81 -25.00
N GLU A 205 -3.98 -27.98 -26.04
CA GLU A 205 -4.91 -28.10 -27.18
C GLU A 205 -4.40 -27.45 -28.48
N ALA A 206 -3.29 -27.96 -29.00
CA ALA A 206 -2.96 -27.85 -30.42
C ALA A 206 -3.82 -28.82 -31.25
N ALA A 207 -5.15 -28.68 -31.18
CA ALA A 207 -6.07 -29.33 -32.10
C ALA A 207 -7.43 -28.62 -32.07
N VAL A 208 -7.67 -27.67 -32.98
CA VAL A 208 -8.83 -27.62 -33.90
C VAL A 208 -8.69 -26.39 -34.82
N ARG A 209 -8.25 -26.70 -36.05
CA ARG A 209 -8.71 -26.23 -37.36
C ARG A 209 -9.18 -24.77 -37.55
N GLU A 210 -8.49 -24.11 -38.48
CA GLU A 210 -9.01 -23.14 -39.43
C GLU A 210 -10.42 -23.50 -39.95
N GLY A 211 -11.30 -22.50 -40.03
CA GLY A 211 -12.48 -22.58 -40.89
C GLY A 211 -13.65 -21.68 -40.53
N GLN A 212 -13.69 -20.53 -41.20
CA GLN A 212 -14.89 -19.96 -41.81
C GLN A 212 -15.78 -19.00 -40.98
N ILE A 213 -15.72 -17.75 -41.44
CA ILE A 213 -16.64 -16.64 -41.23
C ILE A 213 -18.02 -17.04 -41.75
N ASP A 214 -19.08 -16.88 -40.96
CA ASP A 214 -20.38 -16.45 -41.47
C ASP A 214 -21.32 -15.88 -40.39
N THR A 215 -21.96 -14.80 -40.79
CA THR A 215 -22.86 -13.90 -40.06
C THR A 215 -24.30 -14.41 -39.94
N LEU A 216 -24.97 -14.12 -38.79
CA LEU A 216 -26.37 -13.62 -38.61
C LEU A 216 -27.18 -14.30 -37.48
N GLY A 217 -27.32 -13.56 -36.37
CA GLY A 217 -28.55 -13.24 -35.62
C GLY A 217 -29.58 -14.32 -35.23
N ARG A 218 -29.78 -14.49 -33.91
CA ARG A 218 -31.12 -14.50 -33.25
C ARG A 218 -30.99 -14.37 -31.72
N ALA A 219 -31.83 -13.52 -31.12
CA ALA A 219 -31.82 -13.18 -29.70
C ALA A 219 -32.53 -14.20 -28.78
N SER A 220 -31.86 -14.53 -27.67
CA SER A 220 -32.33 -14.69 -26.25
C SER A 220 -33.36 -15.78 -25.86
N PRO A 221 -33.50 -16.18 -24.56
CA PRO A 221 -32.63 -16.14 -23.37
C PRO A 221 -32.48 -17.52 -22.68
N LEU A 222 -31.70 -17.60 -21.59
CA LEU A 222 -31.62 -18.66 -20.55
C LEU A 222 -30.39 -19.60 -20.63
N ALA A 223 -29.27 -19.14 -20.07
CA ALA A 223 -28.35 -19.97 -19.29
C ALA A 223 -27.46 -19.03 -18.45
N PRO A 224 -27.21 -19.33 -17.15
CA PRO A 224 -26.37 -18.49 -16.31
C PRO A 224 -24.93 -18.55 -16.84
N SER A 225 -24.34 -17.36 -16.95
CA SER A 225 -22.94 -17.13 -17.26
C SER A 225 -22.05 -18.05 -16.44
N SER A 226 -21.33 -18.93 -17.14
CA SER A 226 -20.20 -19.66 -16.60
C SER A 226 -19.25 -18.65 -15.97
N SER A 227 -19.05 -18.82 -14.67
CA SER A 227 -17.97 -18.23 -13.89
C SER A 227 -16.67 -18.28 -14.70
N VAL A 228 -16.07 -17.11 -14.84
CA VAL A 228 -14.72 -16.95 -15.37
C VAL A 228 -13.79 -17.66 -14.39
N ASP A 229 -13.22 -18.77 -14.85
CA ASP A 229 -12.34 -19.64 -14.09
C ASP A 229 -10.97 -18.97 -13.98
N PHE A 230 -10.75 -18.26 -12.87
CA PHE A 230 -9.42 -17.82 -12.45
C PHE A 230 -8.91 -18.84 -11.44
N GLY A 231 -8.08 -19.79 -11.89
CA GLY A 231 -7.59 -20.85 -11.01
C GLY A 231 -6.47 -21.71 -11.57
N SER A 232 -5.25 -21.19 -11.46
CA SER A 232 -4.01 -21.91 -11.13
C SER A 232 -3.71 -23.25 -11.81
N ASP A 233 -2.72 -23.26 -12.71
CA ASP A 233 -2.07 -24.45 -13.27
C ASP A 233 -1.14 -25.16 -12.26
N SER A 234 -1.59 -25.25 -11.00
CA SER A 234 -0.99 -26.05 -9.94
C SER A 234 -2.05 -27.03 -9.47
N THR A 235 -2.22 -28.13 -10.21
CA THR A 235 -3.08 -29.24 -9.82
C THR A 235 -2.43 -30.00 -8.66
N GLU A 236 -2.40 -29.38 -7.49
CA GLU A 236 -2.55 -30.14 -6.26
C GLU A 236 -3.97 -30.69 -6.31
N ASP A 237 -4.10 -31.97 -6.65
CA ASP A 237 -5.37 -32.69 -6.70
C ASP A 237 -5.98 -32.76 -5.29
N TYR A 238 -6.57 -31.66 -4.85
CA TYR A 238 -7.26 -31.58 -3.58
C TYR A 238 -8.52 -32.44 -3.64
N HIS A 239 -8.83 -33.09 -2.53
CA HIS A 239 -10.14 -33.72 -2.37
C HIS A 239 -11.24 -32.66 -2.60
N PRO A 240 -12.33 -32.97 -3.34
CA PRO A 240 -13.34 -31.97 -3.72
C PRO A 240 -13.96 -31.24 -2.52
N LEU A 241 -14.11 -31.91 -1.37
CA LEU A 241 -14.54 -31.26 -0.11
C LEU A 241 -13.53 -30.22 0.40
N HIS A 242 -12.23 -30.49 0.28
CA HIS A 242 -11.18 -29.56 0.68
C HIS A 242 -11.13 -28.36 -0.24
N ALA A 243 -11.25 -28.58 -1.56
CA ALA A 243 -11.34 -27.49 -2.54
C ALA A 243 -12.55 -26.57 -2.26
N GLN A 244 -13.71 -27.16 -1.95
CA GLN A 244 -14.92 -26.40 -1.60
C GLN A 244 -14.74 -25.62 -0.29
N TYR A 245 -14.07 -26.21 0.70
CA TYR A 245 -13.73 -25.54 1.95
C TYR A 245 -12.81 -24.34 1.72
N LEU A 246 -11.73 -24.49 0.95
CA LEU A 246 -10.81 -23.40 0.62
C LEU A 246 -11.49 -22.29 -0.18
N SER A 247 -12.31 -22.64 -1.16
CA SER A 247 -13.12 -21.67 -1.92
C SER A 247 -14.03 -20.86 -0.99
N ARG A 248 -14.74 -21.52 -0.07
CA ARG A 248 -15.61 -20.82 0.90
C ARG A 248 -14.86 -19.99 1.92
N LEU A 249 -13.62 -20.35 2.23
CA LEU A 249 -12.75 -19.53 3.05
C LEU A 249 -12.33 -18.25 2.30
N GLY A 250 -12.06 -18.34 1.00
CA GLY A 250 -11.85 -17.18 0.13
C GLY A 250 -13.08 -16.26 0.07
N ASP A 251 -14.28 -16.83 -0.09
CA ASP A 251 -15.53 -16.06 -0.07
C ASP A 251 -15.71 -15.31 1.27
N LEU A 252 -15.33 -15.94 2.39
CA LEU A 252 -15.37 -15.33 3.72
C LEU A 252 -14.42 -14.14 3.86
N ASP A 253 -13.20 -14.28 3.34
CA ASP A 253 -12.20 -13.22 3.38
C ASP A 253 -12.63 -12.03 2.51
N LEU A 254 -13.15 -12.30 1.31
CA LEU A 254 -13.70 -11.28 0.43
C LEU A 254 -14.88 -10.54 1.08
N ALA A 255 -15.83 -11.27 1.68
CA ALA A 255 -16.98 -10.65 2.35
C ALA A 255 -16.54 -9.76 3.53
N LYS A 256 -15.50 -10.18 4.29
CA LYS A 256 -14.91 -9.37 5.37
C LYS A 256 -14.22 -8.11 4.85
N GLU A 257 -13.53 -8.20 3.71
CA GLU A 257 -12.92 -7.05 3.04
C GLU A 257 -13.99 -6.05 2.61
N THR A 258 -15.04 -6.50 1.91
CA THR A 258 -16.15 -5.62 1.50
C THR A 258 -16.81 -4.94 2.70
N LEU A 259 -17.03 -5.66 3.81
CA LEU A 259 -17.55 -5.07 5.05
C LEU A 259 -16.62 -4.00 5.63
N GLN A 260 -15.31 -4.21 5.55
CA GLN A 260 -14.32 -3.25 5.99
C GLN A 260 -14.32 -2.00 5.09
N GLU A 261 -14.40 -2.16 3.77
CA GLU A 261 -14.49 -1.06 2.81
C GLU A 261 -15.73 -0.18 3.09
N MET A 262 -16.92 -0.78 3.23
CA MET A 262 -18.14 -0.03 3.55
C MET A 262 -18.04 0.76 4.85
N ARG A 263 -17.36 0.21 5.88
CA ARG A 263 -17.14 0.93 7.14
C ARG A 263 -16.19 2.11 6.97
N GLN A 264 -15.14 1.95 6.16
CA GLN A 264 -14.20 3.04 5.86
C GLN A 264 -14.90 4.15 5.06
N GLU A 265 -15.72 3.79 4.06
CA GLU A 265 -16.50 4.74 3.30
C GLU A 265 -17.46 5.53 4.20
N MET A 266 -18.20 4.84 5.07
CA MET A 266 -19.08 5.49 6.04
C MET A 266 -18.32 6.47 6.94
N GLN A 267 -17.15 6.06 7.46
CA GLN A 267 -16.31 6.93 8.29
C GLN A 267 -15.79 8.15 7.51
N ALA A 268 -15.37 7.96 6.26
CA ALA A 268 -14.90 9.04 5.40
C ALA A 268 -16.03 10.05 5.10
N LEU A 269 -17.25 9.58 4.82
CA LEU A 269 -18.40 10.44 4.57
C LEU A 269 -18.83 11.21 5.83
N LEU A 270 -18.79 10.57 7.01
CA LEU A 270 -19.06 11.25 8.28
C LEU A 270 -18.03 12.34 8.58
N SER A 271 -16.74 12.05 8.39
CA SER A 271 -15.67 13.04 8.56
C SER A 271 -15.81 14.21 7.58
N ASN A 272 -16.16 13.93 6.32
CA ASN A 272 -16.41 14.97 5.31
C ASN A 272 -17.62 15.85 5.70
N LYS A 273 -18.70 15.23 6.19
CA LYS A 273 -19.88 15.95 6.69
C LYS A 273 -19.51 16.88 7.85
N GLU A 274 -18.73 16.40 8.82
CA GLU A 274 -18.27 17.20 9.95
C GLU A 274 -17.37 18.37 9.50
N ALA A 275 -16.40 18.11 8.62
CA ALA A 275 -15.51 19.14 8.10
C ALA A 275 -16.27 20.25 7.35
N ARG A 276 -17.30 19.89 6.58
CA ARG A 276 -18.16 20.85 5.87
C ARG A 276 -19.05 21.63 6.83
N MET A 277 -19.61 20.97 7.83
CA MET A 277 -20.44 21.63 8.85
C MET A 277 -19.64 22.71 9.61
N ASN A 278 -18.35 22.48 9.85
CA ASN A 278 -17.46 23.46 10.50
C ASN A 278 -17.26 24.75 9.69
N VAL A 279 -17.49 24.72 8.37
CA VAL A 279 -17.45 25.89 7.48
C VAL A 279 -18.86 26.35 7.04
N GLY A 280 -19.91 25.82 7.67
CA GLY A 280 -21.30 26.16 7.36
C GLY A 280 -21.81 25.60 6.02
N LEU A 281 -21.18 24.55 5.51
CA LEU A 281 -21.57 23.86 4.29
C LEU A 281 -22.17 22.49 4.61
N ASP A 282 -23.11 22.04 3.77
CA ASP A 282 -23.67 20.69 3.85
C ASP A 282 -22.98 19.71 2.88
N LEU A 283 -23.13 18.43 3.19
CA LEU A 283 -22.72 17.35 2.30
C LEU A 283 -23.65 17.31 1.08
N HIS A 284 -23.11 17.00 -0.10
CA HIS A 284 -23.91 16.89 -1.33
C HIS A 284 -25.02 15.84 -1.20
N GLU A 285 -26.20 16.10 -1.78
CA GLU A 285 -27.41 15.28 -1.63
C GLU A 285 -27.20 13.79 -1.98
N SER A 286 -26.45 13.50 -3.05
CA SER A 286 -26.11 12.11 -3.42
C SER A 286 -25.30 11.38 -2.35
N LEU A 287 -24.39 12.07 -1.67
CA LEU A 287 -23.56 11.49 -0.61
C LEU A 287 -24.35 11.35 0.69
N GLN A 288 -25.33 12.22 0.93
CA GLN A 288 -26.26 12.05 2.05
C GLN A 288 -27.13 10.80 1.88
N TYR A 289 -27.58 10.54 0.65
CA TYR A 289 -28.33 9.32 0.33
C TYR A 289 -27.48 8.06 0.57
N ILE A 290 -26.24 8.03 0.06
CA ILE A 290 -25.30 6.92 0.29
C ILE A 290 -25.05 6.73 1.79
N LEU A 291 -24.82 7.81 2.54
CA LEU A 291 -24.62 7.75 3.99
C LEU A 291 -25.83 7.19 4.75
N ALA A 292 -27.05 7.41 4.26
CA ALA A 292 -28.27 6.87 4.86
C ALA A 292 -28.46 5.37 4.55
N GLU A 293 -28.00 4.90 3.39
CA GLU A 293 -28.15 3.52 2.94
C GLU A 293 -27.05 2.58 3.48
N LEU A 294 -25.82 3.08 3.63
CA LEU A 294 -24.64 2.32 4.08
C LEU A 294 -24.86 1.50 5.37
N PRO A 295 -25.55 1.99 6.42
CA PRO A 295 -25.82 1.18 7.60
C PRO A 295 -26.62 -0.10 7.30
N GLY A 296 -27.58 -0.04 6.36
CA GLY A 296 -28.36 -1.19 5.92
C GLY A 296 -27.51 -2.21 5.16
N GLN A 297 -26.65 -1.72 4.27
CA GLN A 297 -25.70 -2.58 3.52
C GLN A 297 -24.67 -3.24 4.44
N ILE A 298 -24.16 -2.51 5.43
CA ILE A 298 -23.26 -3.03 6.47
C ILE A 298 -23.94 -4.13 7.29
N SER A 299 -25.23 -3.99 7.64
CA SER A 299 -25.95 -5.08 8.31
C SER A 299 -26.12 -6.29 7.41
N ALA A 300 -26.54 -6.11 6.15
CA ALA A 300 -26.73 -7.22 5.22
C ALA A 300 -25.43 -8.01 4.98
N SER A 301 -24.31 -7.30 4.81
CA SER A 301 -23.00 -7.93 4.64
C SER A 301 -22.51 -8.65 5.91
N ARG A 302 -22.87 -8.18 7.10
CA ARG A 302 -22.61 -8.95 8.34
C ARG A 302 -23.41 -10.25 8.38
N ASP A 303 -24.67 -10.20 7.98
CA ASP A 303 -25.53 -11.39 7.96
C ASP A 303 -24.99 -12.43 6.97
N GLU A 304 -24.55 -11.98 5.78
CA GLU A 304 -23.88 -12.81 4.78
C GLU A 304 -22.60 -13.46 5.32
N ILE A 305 -21.73 -12.70 6.01
CA ILE A 305 -20.55 -13.26 6.67
C ILE A 305 -20.94 -14.34 7.67
N GLU A 306 -21.98 -14.14 8.47
CA GLU A 306 -22.43 -15.13 9.45
C GLU A 306 -22.90 -16.43 8.76
N GLU A 307 -23.57 -16.32 7.61
CA GLU A 307 -23.96 -17.48 6.79
C GLU A 307 -22.75 -18.21 6.22
N ILE A 308 -21.78 -17.48 5.65
CA ILE A 308 -20.55 -18.08 5.11
C ILE A 308 -19.75 -18.76 6.24
N GLU A 309 -19.66 -18.15 7.42
CA GLU A 309 -18.98 -18.76 8.57
C GLU A 309 -19.64 -20.07 9.03
N LYS A 310 -20.98 -20.17 8.95
CA LYS A 310 -21.69 -21.42 9.24
C LYS A 310 -21.35 -22.49 8.20
N ASP A 311 -21.32 -22.11 6.91
CA ASP A 311 -20.96 -23.02 5.82
C ASP A 311 -19.50 -23.50 5.92
N VAL A 312 -18.56 -22.61 6.23
CA VAL A 312 -17.14 -22.95 6.46
C VAL A 312 -17.00 -23.92 7.63
N LYS A 313 -17.71 -23.70 8.75
CA LYS A 313 -17.71 -24.62 9.90
C LYS A 313 -18.29 -25.99 9.54
N ARG A 314 -19.35 -26.04 8.72
CA ARG A 314 -19.93 -27.29 8.22
C ARG A 314 -18.91 -28.03 7.36
N LEU A 315 -18.37 -27.38 6.34
CA LEU A 315 -17.40 -27.97 5.41
C LEU A 315 -16.12 -28.44 6.11
N HIS A 316 -15.64 -27.69 7.10
CA HIS A 316 -14.53 -28.09 7.95
C HIS A 316 -14.84 -29.40 8.70
N SER A 317 -16.04 -29.52 9.26
CA SER A 317 -16.48 -30.73 9.96
C SER A 317 -16.61 -31.93 9.01
N ASP A 318 -17.14 -31.70 7.81
CA ASP A 318 -17.27 -32.73 6.77
C ASP A 318 -15.90 -33.23 6.28
N CYS A 319 -14.92 -32.32 6.15
CA CYS A 319 -13.55 -32.68 5.80
C CYS A 319 -12.87 -33.53 6.89
N LEU A 320 -13.04 -33.17 8.16
CA LEU A 320 -12.53 -33.97 9.28
C LEU A 320 -13.18 -35.36 9.34
N ALA A 321 -14.49 -35.45 9.09
CA ALA A 321 -15.20 -36.72 9.03
C ALA A 321 -14.72 -37.60 7.86
N ALA A 322 -14.28 -36.99 6.77
CA ALA A 322 -13.64 -37.67 5.63
C ALA A 322 -12.16 -38.03 5.87
N GLY A 323 -11.59 -37.72 7.04
CA GLY A 323 -10.20 -38.01 7.39
C GLY A 323 -9.18 -37.07 6.74
N LEU A 324 -9.62 -35.92 6.24
CA LEU A 324 -8.73 -34.90 5.67
C LEU A 324 -8.12 -34.07 6.80
N VAL A 325 -6.79 -34.00 6.84
CA VAL A 325 -6.07 -33.14 7.79
C VAL A 325 -6.10 -31.72 7.24
N ILE A 326 -6.92 -30.86 7.85
CA ILE A 326 -6.89 -29.41 7.60
C ILE A 326 -5.92 -28.81 8.61
N ASP A 327 -4.67 -28.59 8.20
CA ASP A 327 -3.74 -27.81 9.03
C ASP A 327 -4.23 -26.36 9.10
N LYS A 328 -4.01 -25.70 10.24
CA LYS A 328 -4.41 -24.29 10.47
C LYS A 328 -3.75 -23.29 9.50
N LEU A 329 -2.84 -23.76 8.64
CA LEU A 329 -2.25 -23.07 7.49
C LEU A 329 -2.41 -23.98 6.25
N GLY A 330 -3.61 -24.06 5.66
CA GLY A 330 -3.84 -24.30 4.22
C GLY A 330 -3.33 -25.56 3.50
N ASP A 331 -2.42 -26.36 4.06
CA ASP A 331 -1.80 -27.48 3.33
C ASP A 331 -2.47 -28.79 3.71
N GLY A 332 -3.58 -29.10 3.04
CA GLY A 332 -4.27 -30.38 3.15
C GLY A 332 -3.47 -31.50 2.49
N ARG A 333 -2.50 -32.10 3.21
CA ARG A 333 -1.84 -33.34 2.76
C ARG A 333 -2.72 -34.55 3.06
N ALA A 334 -3.10 -35.28 2.01
CA ALA A 334 -3.65 -36.62 2.13
C ALA A 334 -2.55 -37.58 2.64
N LEU A 335 -2.79 -38.24 3.78
CA LEU A 335 -2.01 -39.41 4.19
C LEU A 335 -2.36 -40.56 3.23
N SER A 336 -1.45 -40.88 2.31
CA SER A 336 -1.50 -42.15 1.61
C SER A 336 -1.34 -43.28 2.64
N ALA A 337 -2.32 -44.17 2.65
CA ALA A 337 -2.29 -45.40 3.43
C ALA A 337 -1.12 -46.29 2.97
N ALA A 338 0.01 -46.26 3.70
CA ALA A 338 1.09 -47.21 3.51
C ALA A 338 2.08 -47.24 4.70
N GLU A 339 1.63 -47.47 5.94
CA GLU A 339 2.50 -48.03 7.00
C GLU A 339 1.70 -49.00 7.88
N ASP A 340 1.21 -50.09 7.26
CA ASP A 340 0.96 -51.34 7.96
C ASP A 340 2.23 -52.19 7.82
N GLY A 341 3.03 -52.29 8.89
CA GLY A 341 4.16 -53.21 8.91
C GLY A 341 5.09 -53.03 10.10
N GLU A 342 5.12 -54.06 10.96
CA GLU A 342 6.13 -54.32 11.98
C GLU A 342 6.13 -53.46 13.26
N HIS A 343 5.32 -53.88 14.23
CA HIS A 343 5.86 -54.20 15.55
C HIS A 343 4.99 -55.27 16.22
N ARG A 344 5.37 -56.53 16.01
CA ARG A 344 4.94 -57.66 16.84
C ARG A 344 6.17 -58.20 17.57
N GLU A 345 5.91 -58.61 18.81
CA GLU A 345 6.77 -59.39 19.71
C GLU A 345 7.77 -58.59 20.55
N LEU A 346 7.33 -58.19 21.75
CA LEU A 346 7.98 -58.59 23.01
C LEU A 346 6.94 -58.55 24.13
N ASN A 347 6.33 -59.70 24.41
CA ASN A 347 5.71 -60.00 25.70
C ASN A 347 5.64 -61.51 25.92
N SER A 348 6.69 -62.06 26.51
CA SER A 348 6.65 -63.34 27.23
C SER A 348 7.23 -63.11 28.63
N ALA A 349 6.35 -62.74 29.55
CA ALA A 349 6.58 -62.89 30.98
C ALA A 349 5.84 -64.15 31.44
N SER A 350 6.58 -65.23 31.66
CA SER A 350 6.32 -66.28 32.67
C SER A 350 7.56 -67.14 32.81
#